data_AF-A0A967LAR2-F1
#
_entry.id   AF-A0A967LAR2-F1
#
_cell.length_a   1.000
_cell.length_b   1.000
_cell.length_c   1.000
_cell.angle_alpha   90.00
_cell.angle_beta   90.00
_cell.angle_gamma   90.00
#
_symmetry.space_group_name_H-M   'P 1'
#
loop_
_entity.id
_entity.type
_entity.pdbx_description
1 polymer ?
#
loop_
_entity_poly.entity_id
_entity_poly.type
_entity_poly.pdbx_seq_one_letter_code
_entity_poly.pdbx_strand_id
1 'polypeptide(L)' 'LDYPTADFDRTIATNLRGVFLCSRAVLKGMYARGSGTIINIASIAGKVGTANRGA' A
#
# COMPACT_ATOMS: atom_id res chain seq x y z
N LEU A 1 1.09 20.96 13.29
CA LEU A 1 -0.18 20.31 13.66
C LEU A 1 -1.14 20.23 12.46
N ASP A 2 -0.85 20.94 11.37
CA ASP A 2 -1.60 20.77 10.12
C ASP A 2 -0.94 19.70 9.25
N TYR A 3 -1.71 18.66 8.92
CA TYR A 3 -1.39 17.69 7.88
C TYR A 3 -2.45 17.85 6.78
N PRO A 4 -2.11 18.44 5.62
CA PRO A 4 -3.08 18.71 4.58
C PRO A 4 -3.74 17.41 4.11
N THR A 5 -5.06 17.44 3.91
CA THR A 5 -5.80 16.28 3.37
C THR A 5 -5.24 15.79 2.04
N ALA A 6 -4.72 16.69 1.20
CA ALA A 6 -4.08 16.32 -0.05
C ALA A 6 -2.82 15.44 0.14
N ASP A 7 -2.05 15.67 1.21
CA ASP A 7 -0.86 14.88 1.53
C ASP A 7 -1.24 13.50 2.08
N PHE A 8 -2.30 13.44 2.88
CA PHE A 8 -2.92 12.17 3.30
C PHE A 8 -3.37 11.36 2.09
N ASP A 9 -4.19 11.96 1.22
CA ASP A 9 -4.75 11.31 0.05
C ASP A 9 -3.65 10.82 -0.89
N ARG A 10 -2.60 11.62 -1.09
CA ARG A 10 -1.43 11.22 -1.88
C ARG A 10 -0.75 9.99 -1.27
N THR A 11 -0.58 9.96 0.05
CA THR A 11 0.05 8.85 0.77
C THR A 11 -0.78 7.58 0.67
N ILE A 12 -2.10 7.66 0.88
CA ILE A 12 -3.03 6.53 0.74
C ILE A 12 -3.11 6.04 -0.71
N ALA A 13 -3.19 6.95 -1.68
CA ALA A 13 -3.22 6.62 -3.10
C ALA A 13 -1.98 5.82 -3.52
N THR A 14 -0.81 6.17 -3.00
CA THR A 14 0.45 5.50 -3.35
C THR A 14 0.63 4.20 -2.57
N ASN A 15 0.60 4.26 -1.23
CA ASN A 15 1.06 3.17 -0.37
C ASN A 15 0.02 2.08 -0.14
N LEU A 16 -1.26 2.39 -0.32
CA LEU A 16 -2.35 1.44 -0.11
C LEU A 16 -3.05 1.11 -1.43
N ARG A 17 -3.64 2.12 -2.08
CA ARG A 17 -4.40 1.91 -3.32
C ARG A 17 -3.50 1.43 -4.46
N GLY A 18 -2.33 2.04 -4.63
CA GLY A 18 -1.36 1.68 -5.67
C GLY A 18 -0.94 0.22 -5.57
N VAL A 19 -0.56 -0.24 -4.37
CA VAL A 19 -0.16 -1.63 -4.12
C VAL A 19 -1.29 -2.62 -4.42
N PHE A 20 -2.53 -2.29 -4.02
CA PHE A 20 -3.71 -3.09 -4.38
C PHE A 20 -3.91 -3.19 -5.90
N LEU A 21 -3.82 -2.06 -6.61
CA LEU A 21 -3.99 -2.02 -8.07
C LEU A 21 -2.89 -2.81 -8.79
N CYS A 22 -1.63 -2.66 -8.38
CA CYS A 22 -0.52 -3.44 -8.92
C CYS A 22 -0.73 -4.94 -8.72
N SER A 23 -1.12 -5.34 -7.51
CA SER A 23 -1.42 -6.75 -7.19
C SER A 23 -2.55 -7.28 -8.08
N ARG A 24 -3.64 -6.53 -8.21
CA ARG A 24 -4.78 -6.89 -9.06
C ARG A 24 -4.40 -7.05 -10.53
N ALA A 25 -3.53 -6.18 -11.04
CA ALA A 25 -3.09 -6.20 -12.44
C ALA A 25 -2.33 -7.49 -12.79
N VAL A 26 -1.48 -7.99 -11.89
CA VAL A 26 -0.66 -9.18 -12.14
C VAL A 26 -1.33 -10.49 -11.76
N LEU A 27 -2.32 -10.44 -10.86
CA LEU A 27 -2.94 -11.63 -10.25
C LEU A 27 -3.52 -12.61 -11.28
N LYS A 28 -4.22 -12.10 -12.32
CA LYS A 28 -4.81 -12.95 -13.36
C LYS A 28 -3.77 -13.79 -14.09
N GLY A 29 -2.61 -13.19 -14.41
CA GLY A 29 -1.52 -13.89 -15.08
C GLY A 29 -0.79 -14.89 -14.17
N MET A 30 -0.61 -14.54 -12.89
CA MET A 30 -0.03 -15.45 -11.90
C MET A 30 -0.92 -16.68 -11.67
N TYR A 31 -2.23 -16.48 -11.60
CA TYR A 31 -3.21 -17.55 -11.46
C TYR A 31 -3.19 -18.50 -12.66
N ALA A 32 -3.23 -17.97 -13.89
CA ALA A 32 -3.17 -18.78 -15.11
C ALA A 32 -1.89 -19.62 -15.22
N ARG A 33 -0.77 -19.10 -14.72
CA ARG A 33 0.53 -19.81 -14.69
C ARG A 33 0.65 -20.79 -13.51
N GLY A 34 -0.30 -20.79 -12.57
CA GLY A 34 -0.24 -21.58 -11.33
C GLY A 34 0.94 -21.26 -10.42
N SER A 35 1.57 -20.09 -10.58
CA SER A 35 2.79 -19.74 -9.84
C SER A 35 2.98 -18.24 -9.72
N GLY A 36 3.67 -17.81 -8.66
CA GLY A 36 4.10 -16.43 -8.45
C GLY A 36 3.92 -15.96 -7.01
N THR A 37 4.68 -14.96 -6.61
CA THR A 37 4.65 -14.39 -5.26
C THR A 37 4.55 -12.87 -5.34
N ILE A 38 3.64 -12.29 -4.56
CA ILE A 38 3.54 -10.84 -4.34
C ILE A 38 4.10 -10.55 -2.96
N ILE A 39 5.09 -9.66 -2.86
CA ILE A 39 5.68 -9.24 -1.59
C ILE A 39 5.36 -7.76 -1.40
N ASN A 40 4.58 -7.46 -0.35
CA ASN A 40 4.28 -6.08 0.04
C ASN A 40 5.23 -5.65 1.16
N ILE A 41 5.79 -4.45 1.02
CA ILE A 41 6.64 -3.86 2.06
C ILE A 41 5.76 -3.09 3.03
N ALA A 42 5.73 -3.58 4.27
CA ALA A 42 5.02 -2.94 5.37
C ALA A 42 6.00 -2.26 6.34
N SER A 43 5.46 -1.59 7.35
CA SER A 43 6.23 -0.96 8.43
C SER A 43 5.63 -1.32 9.79
N ILE A 44 6.46 -1.30 10.83
CA ILE A 44 6.00 -1.38 12.23
C ILE A 44 4.97 -0.29 12.52
N ALA A 45 5.11 0.89 11.91
CA ALA A 45 4.15 1.99 12.04
C ALA A 45 2.72 1.64 11.57
N GLY A 46 2.56 0.64 10.70
CA GLY A 46 1.25 0.12 10.29
C GLY A 46 0.63 -0.84 11.31
N LYS A 47 1.41 -1.33 12.29
CA LYS A 47 0.96 -2.19 13.38
C LYS A 47 0.75 -1.41 14.68
N VAL A 48 1.62 -0.44 14.95
CA VAL A 48 1.56 0.44 16.12
C VAL A 48 1.70 1.88 15.68
N GLY A 49 0.80 2.76 16.15
CA GLY A 49 0.84 4.18 15.82
C GLY A 49 2.18 4.79 16.22
N THR A 50 2.75 5.61 15.34
CA THR A 50 4.01 6.32 15.58
C THR A 50 3.75 7.82 15.54
N ALA A 51 4.21 8.56 16.56
CA ALA A 51 4.05 10.01 16.62
C ALA A 51 4.61 10.68 15.35
N ASN A 52 3.89 11.67 14.82
CA ASN A 52 4.21 12.39 13.59
C ASN A 52 4.29 11.51 12.32
N ARG A 53 3.77 10.28 12.36
CA ARG A 53 3.64 9.39 11.18
C ARG A 53 2.20 8.95 10.94
N GLY A 54 1.24 9.78 11.33
CA GLY A 54 -0.10 9.70 10.78
C GLY A 54 0.00 9.99 9.29
N ALA A 55 -0.09 8.94 8.48
CA ALA A 55 -0.90 9.05 7.28
C ALA A 55 -2.33 9.16 7.84
#